data_AF-A0A944JWJ8-F1
#
_entry.id   AF-A0A944JWJ8-F1
#
_cell.length_a   1.000
_cell.length_b   1.000
_cell.length_c   1.000
_cell.angle_alpha   90.00
_cell.angle_beta   90.00
_cell.angle_gamma   90.00
#
_symmetry.space_group_name_H-M   'P 1'
#
loop_
_entity.id
_entity.type
_entity.pdbx_description
1 polymer ?
#
loop_
_entity_poly.entity_id
_entity_poly.type
_entity_poly.pdbx_seq_one_letter_code
_entity_poly.pdbx_strand_id
1 'polypeptide(L)'
;MSTPPPPARPKIPRPAGALLTKSKGGGRGGNDATVFVAFANGMIRRLTDAEFACWDDVTIDYLIPVGAEFDYQYTALVAYDNALRA
;
A
#
# COMPACT_ATOMS: atom_id res chain seq x y z
N MET A 1 -16.44 -30.73 10.34
CA MET A 1 -16.16 -29.64 11.31
C MET A 1 -16.02 -28.36 10.52
N SER A 2 -16.91 -27.39 10.74
CA SER A 2 -16.82 -26.08 10.09
C SER A 2 -16.03 -25.16 11.00
N THR A 3 -14.88 -24.68 10.55
CA THR A 3 -14.11 -23.67 11.29
C THR A 3 -14.90 -22.38 11.26
N PRO A 4 -15.21 -21.75 12.41
CA PRO A 4 -15.89 -20.47 12.41
C PRO A 4 -15.08 -19.44 11.61
N PRO A 5 -15.74 -18.52 10.89
CA PRO A 5 -15.03 -17.48 10.16
C PRO A 5 -14.17 -16.67 11.15
N PRO A 6 -12.96 -16.24 10.76
CA PRO A 6 -12.14 -15.41 11.62
C PRO A 6 -12.93 -14.14 12.00
N PRO A 7 -12.78 -13.64 13.24
CA PRO A 7 -13.47 -12.44 13.68
C PRO A 7 -13.17 -11.28 12.72
N ALA A 8 -14.19 -10.47 12.44
CA ALA A 8 -14.03 -9.28 11.61
C ALA A 8 -12.93 -8.40 12.21
N ARG A 9 -11.92 -8.09 11.40
CA ARG A 9 -10.80 -7.28 11.84
C ARG A 9 -11.34 -5.87 12.15
N PRO A 10 -11.03 -5.27 13.32
CA PRO A 10 -11.46 -3.92 13.64
C PRO A 10 -11.02 -2.97 12.54
N LYS A 11 -11.96 -2.16 12.06
CA LYS A 11 -11.65 -1.10 11.13
C LYS A 11 -11.17 0.13 11.89
N ILE A 12 -10.10 0.75 11.38
CA ILE A 12 -9.53 1.97 11.92
C ILE A 12 -9.54 3.04 10.82
N PRO A 13 -9.74 4.32 11.18
CA PRO A 13 -9.61 5.40 10.23
C PRO A 13 -8.21 5.43 9.62
N ARG A 14 -8.14 5.72 8.32
CA ARG A 14 -6.87 6.07 7.66
C ARG A 14 -6.25 7.26 8.41
N PRO A 15 -4.96 7.22 8.79
CA PRO A 15 -4.32 8.34 9.47
C PRO A 15 -4.45 9.64 8.67
N ALA A 16 -4.70 10.75 9.36
CA ALA A 16 -4.91 12.05 8.71
C ALA A 16 -3.68 12.44 7.86
N GLY A 17 -3.92 12.80 6.61
CA GLY A 17 -2.86 13.16 5.65
C GLY A 17 -2.07 11.98 5.10
N ALA A 18 -2.47 10.73 5.36
CA ALA A 18 -1.87 9.56 4.73
C ALA A 18 -2.36 9.40 3.28
N LEU A 19 -1.45 9.51 2.32
CA LEU A 19 -1.73 9.32 0.90
C LEU A 19 -1.38 7.90 0.48
N LEU A 20 -2.29 7.25 -0.24
CA LEU A 20 -2.10 5.92 -0.79
C LEU A 20 -1.71 6.01 -2.26
N THR A 21 -0.58 5.39 -2.59
CA THR A 21 -0.13 5.23 -3.97
C THR A 21 -0.02 3.77 -4.36
N LYS A 22 -0.39 3.47 -5.62
CA LYS A 22 -0.34 2.12 -6.17
C LYS A 22 0.25 2.13 -7.58
N SER A 23 1.02 1.10 -7.92
CA SER A 23 1.39 0.78 -9.30
C SER A 23 0.19 0.36 -10.16
N LYS A 24 -0.01 0.98 -11.33
CA LYS A 24 -1.00 0.53 -12.34
C LYS A 24 -0.53 -0.71 -13.11
N GLY A 25 0.00 -1.74 -12.45
CA GLY A 25 0.90 -2.68 -13.13
C GLY A 25 0.44 -4.12 -13.35
N GLY A 26 -0.39 -4.70 -12.48
CA GLY A 26 -0.57 -6.15 -12.54
C GLY A 26 -1.88 -6.61 -11.95
N GLY A 27 -2.46 -7.60 -12.64
CA GLY A 27 -3.62 -8.32 -12.15
C GLY A 27 -3.39 -8.84 -10.74
N ARG A 28 -4.50 -9.14 -10.04
CA ARG A 28 -4.52 -9.80 -8.73
C ARG A 28 -3.54 -10.99 -8.72
N GLY A 29 -2.30 -10.79 -8.28
CA GLY A 29 -1.30 -11.87 -8.19
C GLY A 29 0.16 -11.50 -8.42
N GLY A 30 0.50 -10.32 -8.96
CA GLY A 30 1.89 -9.87 -9.12
C GLY A 30 2.33 -8.81 -8.10
N ASN A 31 3.64 -8.56 -7.98
CA ASN A 31 4.27 -7.49 -7.19
C ASN A 31 3.66 -6.08 -7.44
N ASP A 32 2.87 -5.94 -8.50
CA ASP A 32 2.16 -4.75 -8.93
C ASP A 32 0.89 -4.40 -8.13
N ALA A 33 0.53 -5.22 -7.14
CA ALA A 33 -0.54 -4.92 -6.18
C ALA A 33 -0.05 -4.07 -4.99
N THR A 34 1.26 -3.82 -4.89
CA THR A 34 1.86 -3.13 -3.74
C THR A 34 1.32 -1.72 -3.59
N VAL A 35 0.74 -1.44 -2.43
CA VAL A 35 0.31 -0.11 -2.02
C VAL A 35 1.38 0.47 -1.11
N PHE A 36 1.81 1.70 -1.40
CA PHE A 36 2.64 2.47 -0.49
C PHE A 36 1.77 3.53 0.18
N VAL A 37 2.07 3.79 1.45
CA VAL A 37 1.52 4.92 2.17
C VAL A 37 2.61 5.97 2.33
N ALA A 38 2.30 7.22 1.99
CA ALA A 38 3.05 8.40 2.40
C ALA A 38 2.31 9.07 3.56
N PHE A 39 2.92 9.09 4.74
CA PHE A 39 2.37 9.73 5.94
C PHE A 39 2.67 11.24 5.94
N ALA A 40 1.87 12.00 6.69
CA ALA A 40 2.05 13.45 6.84
C ALA A 40 3.42 13.86 7.42
N ASN A 41 4.13 12.94 8.10
CA ASN A 41 5.48 13.16 8.60
C ASN A 41 6.58 12.95 7.54
N GLY A 42 6.22 12.69 6.28
CA GLY A 42 7.15 12.44 5.19
C GLY A 42 7.66 10.99 5.09
N MET A 43 7.22 10.10 5.98
CA MET A 43 7.59 8.68 5.90
C MET A 43 6.80 7.97 4.81
N ILE A 44 7.49 7.24 3.94
CA ILE A 44 6.88 6.39 2.92
C ILE A 44 7.23 4.93 3.18
N ARG A 45 6.25 4.04 3.17
CA ARG A 45 6.49 2.59 3.32
C ARG A 45 5.46 1.76 2.59
N ARG A 46 5.78 0.49 2.36
CA ARG A 46 4.81 -0.49 1.88
C ARG A 46 3.77 -0.75 2.96
N LEU A 47 2.51 -0.75 2.56
CA LEU A 47 1.38 -1.11 3.41
C LEU A 47 1.22 -2.63 3.36
N THR A 48 1.05 -3.25 4.53
CA THR A 48 0.79 -4.70 4.59
C THR A 48 -0.68 -4.99 4.28
N ASP A 49 -0.99 -6.21 3.83
CA ASP A 49 -2.37 -6.65 3.60
C ASP A 49 -3.25 -6.52 4.86
N ALA A 50 -2.66 -6.77 6.04
CA ALA A 50 -3.34 -6.63 7.32
C ALA A 50 -3.74 -5.18 7.61
N GLU A 51 -2.86 -4.23 7.31
CA GLU A 51 -3.13 -2.79 7.50
C GLU A 51 -4.13 -2.27 6.47
N PHE A 52 -3.95 -2.64 5.20
CA PHE A 52 -4.91 -2.31 4.15
C PHE A 52 -6.31 -2.85 4.48
N ALA A 53 -6.40 -4.08 5.00
CA ALA A 53 -7.66 -4.66 5.45
C ALA A 53 -8.22 -4.01 6.72
N CYS A 54 -7.39 -3.42 7.59
CA CYS A 54 -7.82 -2.67 8.76
C CYS A 54 -8.38 -1.29 8.44
N TRP A 55 -8.04 -0.67 7.32
CA TRP A 55 -8.44 0.73 7.10
C TRP A 55 -9.89 0.85 6.63
N ASP A 56 -10.59 1.87 7.15
CA ASP A 56 -11.96 2.23 6.76
C ASP A 56 -12.02 2.80 5.33
N ASP A 57 -11.00 3.58 4.93
CA ASP A 57 -10.87 4.17 3.60
C ASP A 57 -9.54 3.75 2.97
N VAL A 58 -9.64 3.04 1.86
CA VAL A 58 -8.50 2.53 1.06
C VAL A 58 -8.50 3.12 -0.36
N THR A 59 -9.14 4.28 -0.53
CA THR A 59 -9.11 5.00 -1.80
C THR A 59 -7.66 5.32 -2.17
N ILE A 60 -7.26 4.91 -3.37
CA ILE A 60 -5.93 5.20 -3.91
C ILE A 60 -5.92 6.66 -4.39
N ASP A 61 -5.15 7.51 -3.73
CA ASP A 61 -5.07 8.94 -4.07
C ASP A 61 -4.22 9.17 -5.33
N TYR A 62 -3.19 8.36 -5.54
CA TYR A 62 -2.33 8.44 -6.71
C TYR A 62 -2.04 7.07 -7.32
N LEU A 63 -2.24 6.98 -8.62
CA LEU A 63 -1.97 5.77 -9.37
C LEU A 63 -0.74 6.02 -10.24
N ILE A 64 0.37 5.33 -9.97
CA ILE A 64 1.61 5.46 -10.72
C ILE A 64 1.32 5.05 -12.17
N PRO A 65 1.46 5.97 -13.14
CA PRO A 65 1.15 5.68 -14.54
C PRO A 65 2.13 4.63 -15.08
N VAL A 66 1.63 3.75 -15.95
CA VAL A 66 2.47 2.77 -16.65
C VAL A 66 3.26 3.50 -17.74
N GLY A 67 4.57 3.27 -17.81
CA GLY A 67 5.46 3.90 -18.78
C GLY A 67 6.90 3.96 -18.27
N ALA A 68 7.78 4.66 -18.97
CA ALA A 68 9.20 4.78 -18.57
C ALA A 68 9.38 5.38 -17.15
N GLU A 69 8.45 6.22 -16.71
CA GLU A 69 8.47 6.80 -15.36
C GLU A 69 8.01 5.83 -14.27
N PHE A 70 7.30 4.75 -14.63
CA PHE A 70 6.81 3.74 -13.70
C PHE A 70 7.97 3.07 -12.98
N ASP A 71 8.95 2.56 -13.74
CA ASP A 71 10.07 1.82 -13.19
C ASP A 71 10.91 2.69 -12.26
N TYR A 72 11.10 3.97 -12.60
CA TYR A 72 11.82 4.91 -11.75
C TYR A 72 11.08 5.19 -10.44
N GLN A 73 9.80 5.57 -10.51
CA GLN A 73 9.02 5.93 -9.32
C GLN A 73 8.80 4.70 -8.41
N TYR A 74 8.45 3.55 -8.98
CA TYR A 74 8.25 2.32 -8.22
C TYR A 74 9.56 1.82 -7.60
N THR A 75 10.66 1.76 -8.36
CA THR A 75 11.95 1.31 -7.84
C THR A 75 12.46 2.24 -6.73
N ALA A 76 12.29 3.56 -6.87
CA ALA A 76 12.66 4.51 -5.83
C ALA A 76 11.87 4.28 -4.52
N LEU A 77 10.56 4.02 -4.61
CA LEU A 77 9.72 3.72 -3.44
C LEU A 77 10.12 2.41 -2.76
N VAL A 78 10.39 1.37 -3.54
CA VAL A 78 10.88 0.08 -3.02
C VAL A 78 12.25 0.24 -2.34
N ALA A 79 13.17 0.99 -2.97
CA ALA A 79 14.49 1.25 -2.43
C ALA A 79 14.41 2.02 -1.11
N TYR A 80 13.55 3.03 -1.02
CA TYR A 80 13.32 3.81 0.20
C TYR A 80 12.77 2.93 1.33
N ASP A 81 11.73 2.13 1.06
CA ASP A 81 11.16 1.21 2.06
C ASP A 81 12.18 0.15 2.51
N ASN A 82 13.02 -0.36 1.60
CA ASN A 82 14.11 -1.28 1.96
C ASN A 82 15.17 -0.59 2.84
N ALA A 83 15.55 0.65 2.53
CA ALA A 83 16.54 1.40 3.30
C ALA A 83 16.07 1.70 4.73
N LEU A 84 14.76 1.88 4.94
CA LEU A 84 14.17 2.03 6.28
C LEU A 84 14.16 0.72 7.09
N ARG A 85 14.34 -0.44 6.46
CA ARG A 85 14.31 -1.76 7.10
C ARG A 85 15.70 -2.37 7.30
N ALA A 86 16.74 -1.79 6.70
CA ALA A 86 18.13 -2.20 6.83
C ALA A 86 18.75 -1.61 8.11
#